data_AF-A0A852Z8G8-F1
#
_entry.id   AF-A0A852Z8G8-F1
#
_cell.length_a   1.000
_cell.length_b   1.000
_cell.length_c   1.000
_cell.angle_alpha   90.00
_cell.angle_beta   90.00
_cell.angle_gamma   90.00
#
_symmetry.space_group_name_H-M   'P 1'
#
loop_
_entity.id
_entity.type
_entity.pdbx_description
1 polymer ?
#
loop_
_entity_poly.entity_id
_entity_poly.type
_entity_poly.pdbx_seq_one_letter_code
_entity_poly.pdbx_strand_id
1 'polypeptide(L)' 'MEQSSSPLEPGTRVRASFGRFQDQIGTVVETATGLPDVFDGPVLWVRFDGDEEPGLVAGRFLERTG' A
#
# COMPACT_ATOMS: atom_id res chain seq x y z
N MET A 1 11.82 -10.70 15.77
CA MET A 1 10.34 -10.70 15.90
C MET A 1 9.83 -10.73 14.48
N GLU A 2 9.50 -11.92 13.97
CA GLU A 2 9.10 -12.12 12.59
C GLU A 2 7.62 -11.73 12.49
N GLN A 3 7.30 -10.45 12.24
CA GLN A 3 5.98 -10.15 11.67
C GLN A 3 6.02 -10.59 10.21
N SER A 4 5.79 -11.87 9.97
CA SER A 4 5.44 -12.42 8.66
C SER A 4 4.03 -11.94 8.27
N SER A 5 3.86 -10.63 8.07
CA SER A 5 2.81 -10.16 7.17
C SER A 5 3.36 -10.38 5.78
N SER A 6 2.86 -11.41 5.08
CA SER A 6 3.22 -11.65 3.69
C SER A 6 3.13 -10.32 2.91
N PRO A 7 4.14 -9.98 2.09
CA PRO A 7 4.15 -8.74 1.35
C PRO A 7 2.81 -8.57 0.61
N LEU A 8 2.26 -7.36 0.62
CA LEU A 8 1.03 -7.08 -0.12
C LEU A 8 1.35 -7.22 -1.62
N GLU A 9 0.82 -8.26 -2.23
CA GLU A 9 1.08 -8.58 -3.63
C GLU A 9 0.19 -7.73 -4.54
N PRO A 10 0.61 -7.46 -5.79
CA PRO A 10 -0.26 -6.88 -6.81
C PRO A 10 -1.61 -7.63 -6.90
N GLY A 11 -2.70 -6.89 -6.97
CA GLY A 11 -4.06 -7.43 -6.93
C GLY A 11 -4.66 -7.52 -5.51
N THR A 12 -3.87 -7.32 -4.45
CA THR A 12 -4.40 -7.31 -3.09
C THR A 12 -5.30 -6.09 -2.86
N ARG A 13 -6.51 -6.33 -2.35
CA ARG A 13 -7.43 -5.28 -1.93
C ARG A 13 -7.02 -4.73 -0.56
N VAL A 14 -6.89 -3.42 -0.46
CA VAL A 14 -6.37 -2.74 0.73
C VAL A 14 -7.19 -1.52 1.09
N ARG A 15 -7.16 -1.17 2.37
CA ARG A 15 -7.61 0.10 2.91
C ARG A 15 -6.42 0.88 3.44
N ALA A 16 -6.32 2.15 3.09
CA ALA A 16 -5.30 3.02 3.66
C ALA A 16 -5.76 3.61 5.00
N SER A 17 -4.87 3.59 5.99
CA SER A 17 -5.12 4.09 7.35
C SER A 17 -4.44 5.43 7.66
N PHE A 18 -3.76 6.04 6.67
CA PHE A 18 -3.02 7.28 6.87
C PHE A 18 -2.95 8.18 5.61
N GLY A 19 -2.74 9.48 5.83
CA GLY A 19 -2.46 10.46 4.78
C GLY A 19 -3.69 10.87 3.97
N ARG A 20 -3.48 11.36 2.73
CA ARG A 20 -4.56 11.74 1.79
C ARG A 20 -5.55 10.60 1.54
N PHE A 21 -5.08 9.36 1.59
CA PHE A 21 -5.84 8.18 1.22
C PHE A 21 -6.53 7.51 2.41
N GLN A 22 -6.51 8.14 3.59
CA GLN A 22 -7.13 7.58 4.78
C GLN A 22 -8.59 7.19 4.52
N ASP A 23 -8.96 6.00 5.00
CA ASP A 23 -10.27 5.38 4.86
C ASP A 23 -10.66 4.97 3.43
N GLN A 24 -9.82 5.22 2.42
CA GLN A 24 -10.05 4.83 1.04
C GLN A 24 -9.65 3.37 0.77
N ILE A 25 -10.41 2.74 -0.13
CA ILE A 25 -10.19 1.37 -0.60
C ILE A 25 -9.48 1.41 -1.94
N GLY A 26 -8.55 0.50 -2.15
CA GLY A 26 -7.81 0.39 -3.40
C GLY A 26 -7.25 -1.00 -3.65
N THR A 27 -6.54 -1.12 -4.76
CA THR A 27 -5.82 -2.33 -5.15
C THR A 27 -4.35 -2.03 -5.30
N VAL A 28 -3.50 -2.85 -4.69
CA VAL A 28 -2.05 -2.78 -4.92
C VAL A 28 -1.78 -3.10 -6.38
N VAL A 29 -1.05 -2.22 -7.08
CA VAL A 29 -0.68 -2.42 -8.48
C VAL A 29 0.76 -2.90 -8.63
N GLU A 30 1.67 -2.40 -7.78
CA GLU A 30 3.08 -2.81 -7.79
C GLU A 30 3.78 -2.39 -6.49
N THR A 31 4.93 -3.01 -6.21
CA THR A 31 5.86 -2.55 -5.16
C THR A 31 6.80 -1.51 -5.74
N ALA A 32 6.87 -0.34 -5.12
CA ALA A 32 7.77 0.72 -5.54
C ALA A 32 9.23 0.32 -5.26
N THR A 33 10.03 0.29 -6.31
CA THR A 33 11.47 -0.02 -6.23
C THR A 33 12.32 1.24 -6.34
N GLY A 34 13.52 1.23 -5.76
CA GLY A 34 14.49 2.32 -5.92
C GLY A 34 14.23 3.56 -5.04
N LEU A 35 13.32 3.45 -4.07
CA LEU A 35 13.20 4.44 -3.02
C LEU A 35 14.34 4.26 -2.03
N PRO A 36 14.94 5.35 -1.51
CA PRO A 36 15.89 5.25 -0.41
C PRO A 36 15.21 4.57 0.78
N ASP A 37 15.99 4.01 1.71
CA ASP A 37 15.54 3.41 2.99
C ASP A 37 14.89 4.43 3.96
N VAL A 38 14.17 5.42 3.43
CA VAL A 38 13.44 6.44 4.19
C VAL A 38 12.21 5.88 4.90
N PHE A 39 11.75 4.68 4.53
CA PHE A 39 10.61 4.02 5.17
C PHE A 39 11.01 2.66 5.72
N ASP A 40 10.66 2.41 6.98
CA ASP A 40 10.71 1.09 7.59
C ASP A 40 9.58 0.24 6.98
N GLY A 41 9.89 -0.47 5.89
CA GLY A 41 8.99 -1.36 5.17
C GLY A 41 8.74 -1.01 3.70
N PRO A 42 8.08 -1.90 2.94
CA PRO A 42 7.85 -1.70 1.51
C PRO A 42 6.92 -0.51 1.26
N VAL A 43 7.18 0.21 0.17
CA VAL A 43 6.27 1.22 -0.35
C VAL A 43 5.57 0.65 -1.58
N LEU A 44 4.28 0.88 -1.70
CA LEU A 44 3.41 0.25 -2.66
C LEU A 44 2.68 1.32 -3.46
N TRP A 45 2.55 1.08 -4.76
CA TRP A 45 1.62 1.83 -5.59
C TRP A 45 0.24 1.20 -5.45
N VAL A 46 -0.75 2.01 -5.09
CA VAL A 46 -2.13 1.59 -4.86
C VAL A 46 -3.05 2.41 -5.74
N ARG A 47 -3.85 1.74 -6.56
CA ARG A 47 -4.94 2.40 -7.29
C ARG A 47 -6.18 2.42 -6.41
N PHE A 48 -6.49 3.59 -5.87
CA PHE A 48 -7.67 3.82 -5.05
C PHE A 48 -8.93 3.92 -5.90
N ASP A 49 -10.06 3.53 -5.32
CA ASP A 49 -11.34 3.55 -6.00
C ASP A 49 -11.78 4.99 -6.28
N GLY A 50 -11.94 5.32 -7.57
CA GLY A 50 -12.33 6.66 -8.01
C GLY A 50 -11.16 7.59 -8.33
N ASP A 51 -9.91 7.21 -8.04
CA ASP A 51 -8.72 7.90 -8.53
C ASP A 51 -8.25 7.26 -9.86
N GLU A 52 -7.91 8.11 -10.83
CA GLU A 52 -7.39 7.68 -12.13
C GLU A 52 -5.92 7.24 -12.03
N GLU A 53 -5.15 7.86 -11.12
CA GLU A 53 -3.72 7.61 -10.94
C GLU A 53 -3.43 6.87 -9.62
N PRO A 54 -2.46 5.93 -9.60
CA PRO A 54 -2.03 5.28 -8.38
C PRO A 54 -1.39 6.24 -7.37
N GLY A 55 -1.72 6.06 -6.09
CA GLY A 55 -1.06 6.72 -4.97
C GLY A 55 0.09 5.87 -4.42
N LEU A 56 1.15 6.54 -3.97
CA LEU A 56 2.28 5.89 -3.30
C LEU A 56 2.02 5.83 -1.78
N VAL A 57 2.01 4.64 -1.20
CA VAL A 57 1.71 4.42 0.23
C VAL A 57 2.64 3.40 0.86
N ALA A 58 3.17 3.68 2.04
CA ALA A 58 3.95 2.69 2.78
C ALA A 58 3.04 1.54 3.26
N GLY A 59 3.46 0.29 3.06
CA GLY A 59 2.66 -0.90 3.34
C GLY A 59 2.22 -1.03 4.79
N ARG A 60 2.95 -0.45 5.74
CA ARG A 60 2.56 -0.34 7.15
C ARG A 60 1.26 0.44 7.39
N PHE A 61 0.80 1.24 6.43
CA PHE A 61 -0.46 1.99 6.47
C PHE A 61 -1.55 1.37 5.59
N LEU A 62 -1.33 0.14 5.11
CA LEU A 62 -2.29 -0.59 4.29
C LEU A 62 -2.77 -1.83 5.03
N GLU A 63 -4.09 -1.97 5.12
CA GLU A 63 -4.75 -3.11 5.74
C GLU A 63 -5.47 -3.92 4.66
N ARG A 64 -5.29 -5.25 4.65
CA ARG A 64 -6.02 -6.11 3.69
C ARG A 64 -7.51 -6.04 3.99
N THR A 65 -8.32 -5.88 2.95
CA THR A 65 -9.78 -5.97 3.05
C THR A 65 -10.21 -7.30 2.44
N GLY A 66 -10.96 -8.09 3.22
CA GLY A 66 -11.46 -9.41 2.80
C GLY A 66 -12.53 -9.34 1.72
#